data_AF-A0A059EZK9-F1
#
_entry.id   AF-A0A059EZK9-F1
#
_cell.length_a   1.000
_cell.length_b   1.000
_cell.length_c   1.000
_cell.angle_alpha   90.00
_cell.angle_beta   90.00
_cell.angle_gamma   90.00
#
_symmetry.space_group_name_H-M   'P 1'
#
loop_
_entity.id
_entity.type
_entity.pdbx_description
1 polymer ?
#
loop_
_entity_poly.entity_id
_entity_poly.type
_entity_poly.pdbx_seq_one_letter_code
_entity_poly.pdbx_strand_id
1 'polypeptide(L)'
;MQQYQPNTIGKTIQIFSFSKLLLTKNPLIIQTYGIKHDQYIQCANPRKIKKAILNNLCKDSFVIFDFSTLINTHSLVYLFRFLNCLGRNVYLVTSKKEKLWFADEVYKLE
;
A
#
# COMPACT_ATOMS: atom_id res chain seq x y z
N MET A 1 22.87 -14.97 -1.29
CA MET A 1 22.02 -14.38 -2.34
C MET A 1 20.69 -15.11 -2.31
N GLN A 2 19.58 -14.46 -1.93
CA GLN A 2 18.27 -15.11 -1.92
C GLN A 2 17.77 -15.27 -3.36
N GLN A 3 17.50 -16.52 -3.75
CA GLN A 3 16.93 -16.87 -5.04
C GLN A 3 15.56 -16.21 -5.21
N TYR A 4 15.44 -15.40 -6.25
CA TYR A 4 14.16 -14.92 -6.77
C TYR A 4 13.30 -16.14 -7.13
N GLN A 5 12.11 -16.28 -6.52
CA GLN A 5 11.12 -17.25 -7.00
C GLN A 5 10.27 -16.57 -8.08
N PRO A 6 10.44 -16.88 -9.36
CA PRO A 6 9.54 -16.42 -10.40
C PRO A 6 8.21 -17.15 -10.19
N ASN A 7 7.13 -16.42 -9.83
CA ASN A 7 5.71 -16.70 -10.19
C ASN A 7 4.65 -16.10 -9.25
N THR A 8 4.99 -15.42 -8.14
CA THR A 8 3.97 -14.80 -7.28
C THR A 8 3.75 -13.33 -7.64
N ILE A 9 2.68 -13.06 -8.40
CA ILE A 9 2.18 -11.69 -8.61
C ILE A 9 1.59 -11.19 -7.28
N GLY A 10 1.96 -9.97 -6.88
CA GLY A 10 1.41 -9.31 -5.70
C GLY A 10 -0.03 -8.85 -5.91
N LYS A 11 -0.68 -8.37 -4.85
CA LYS A 11 -2.07 -7.91 -4.88
C LYS A 11 -2.24 -6.52 -4.29
N THR A 12 -3.20 -5.77 -4.84
CA THR A 12 -3.74 -4.57 -4.20
C THR A 12 -4.94 -4.98 -3.34
N ILE A 13 -4.81 -4.81 -2.03
CA ILE A 13 -5.74 -5.32 -1.03
C ILE A 13 -6.34 -4.13 -0.27
N GLN A 14 -7.66 -4.01 -0.29
CA GLN A 14 -8.38 -3.03 0.51
C GLN A 14 -8.63 -3.57 1.92
N ILE A 15 -8.35 -2.76 2.94
CA ILE A 15 -8.58 -3.10 4.35
C ILE A 15 -9.43 -2.01 5.01
N PHE A 16 -10.47 -2.42 5.76
CA PHE A 16 -11.32 -1.49 6.51
C PHE A 16 -10.91 -1.30 7.97
N SER A 17 -10.30 -2.31 8.58
CA SER A 17 -9.81 -2.28 9.95
C SER A 17 -8.34 -2.70 9.94
N PHE A 18 -7.45 -1.80 10.37
CA PHE A 18 -6.02 -2.08 10.36
C PHE A 18 -5.61 -2.87 11.60
N SER A 19 -4.98 -4.01 11.37
CA SER A 19 -4.24 -4.72 12.41
C SER A 19 -2.78 -4.84 12.01
N LYS A 20 -1.87 -4.63 12.97
CA LYS A 20 -0.43 -4.89 12.77
C LYS A 20 -0.14 -6.35 12.40
N LEU A 21 -1.08 -7.27 12.67
CA LEU A 21 -0.98 -8.66 12.24
C LEU A 21 -1.03 -8.83 10.71
N LEU A 22 -1.56 -7.84 9.99
CA LEU A 22 -1.57 -7.81 8.52
C LEU A 22 -0.25 -7.28 7.93
N LEU A 23 0.64 -6.76 8.78
CA LEU A 23 1.94 -6.26 8.32
C LEU A 23 2.86 -7.43 8.01
N THR A 24 3.52 -7.32 6.87
CA THR A 24 4.65 -8.18 6.52
C THR A 24 5.85 -7.89 7.40
N LYS A 25 6.98 -8.59 7.18
CA LYS A 25 8.16 -8.44 8.04
C LYS A 25 8.89 -7.11 7.80
N ASN A 26 8.79 -6.53 6.60
CA ASN A 26 9.50 -5.31 6.24
C ASN A 26 8.65 -4.33 5.40
N PRO A 27 7.50 -3.86 5.93
CA PRO A 27 6.59 -3.00 5.19
C PRO A 27 7.15 -1.59 5.05
N LEU A 28 6.78 -0.91 3.97
CA LEU A 28 6.76 0.55 3.92
C LEU A 28 5.38 1.02 4.33
N ILE A 29 5.29 1.86 5.36
CA ILE A 29 4.01 2.42 5.81
C ILE A 29 3.98 3.92 5.50
N ILE A 30 2.98 4.33 4.72
CA ILE A 30 2.72 5.71 4.33
C ILE A 30 1.35 6.10 4.88
N GLN A 31 1.30 7.22 5.57
CA GLN A 31 0.07 7.77 6.15
C GLN A 31 -0.26 9.10 5.52
N THR A 32 -1.42 9.23 4.88
CA THR A 32 -1.78 10.45 4.16
C THR A 32 -2.50 11.47 5.04
N TYR A 33 -3.07 11.05 6.17
CA TYR A 33 -3.81 11.91 7.09
C TYR A 33 -3.73 11.40 8.55
N GLY A 34 -4.01 12.25 9.55
CA GLY A 34 -4.08 11.86 10.97
C GLY A 34 -2.82 12.12 11.80
N ILE A 35 -2.75 11.53 13.00
CA ILE A 35 -1.65 11.70 13.97
C ILE A 35 -0.41 10.97 13.46
N LYS A 36 0.74 11.66 13.49
CA LYS A 36 2.03 11.09 13.08
C LYS A 36 2.44 9.94 13.99
N HIS A 37 2.82 8.82 13.39
CA HIS A 37 3.54 7.75 14.07
C HIS A 37 5.01 7.73 13.64
N ASP A 38 5.92 7.50 14.59
CA ASP A 38 7.38 7.62 14.35
C ASP A 38 7.91 6.69 13.26
N GLN A 39 7.25 5.54 13.04
CA GLN A 39 7.66 4.55 12.05
C GLN A 39 7.03 4.79 10.67
N TYR A 40 6.13 5.78 10.53
CA TYR A 40 5.34 5.98 9.32
C TYR A 40 5.81 7.22 8.56
N ILE A 41 5.83 7.12 7.23
CA ILE A 41 6.05 8.27 6.37
C ILE A 41 4.72 9.03 6.26
N GLN A 42 4.59 10.15 6.97
CA GLN A 42 3.41 11.00 6.84
C GLN A 42 3.51 11.89 5.60
N CYS A 43 2.64 11.66 4.61
CA CYS A 43 2.65 12.40 3.36
C CYS A 43 1.32 12.29 2.60
N ALA A 44 0.66 13.44 2.38
CA ALA A 44 -0.56 13.52 1.56
C ALA A 44 -0.31 13.82 0.07
N ASN A 45 0.93 14.13 -0.34
CA ASN A 45 1.24 14.55 -1.70
C ASN A 45 1.54 13.33 -2.60
N PRO A 46 0.74 13.05 -3.65
CA PRO A 46 0.93 11.88 -4.51
C PRO A 46 2.32 11.76 -5.15
N ARG A 47 2.95 12.90 -5.52
CA ARG A 47 4.31 12.90 -6.11
C ARG A 47 5.35 12.44 -5.09
N LYS A 48 5.22 12.92 -3.84
CA LYS A 48 6.11 12.51 -2.74
C LYS A 48 5.88 11.06 -2.35
N ILE A 49 4.63 10.58 -2.33
CA ILE A 49 4.29 9.17 -2.10
C ILE A 49 4.96 8.29 -3.16
N LYS A 50 4.81 8.64 -4.45
CA LYS A 50 5.48 7.93 -5.56
C LYS A 50 6.99 7.87 -5.36
N LYS A 51 7.62 9.00 -5.03
CA LYS A 51 9.07 9.05 -4.77
C LYS A 51 9.46 8.17 -3.57
N ALA A 52 8.69 8.20 -2.49
CA ALA A 52 8.94 7.37 -1.32
C ALA A 52 8.88 5.87 -1.64
N ILE A 53 7.87 5.45 -2.41
CA ILE A 53 7.73 4.05 -2.86
C ILE A 53 8.91 3.63 -3.75
N LEU A 54 9.24 4.44 -4.76
CA LEU A 54 10.34 4.14 -5.69
C LEU A 54 11.71 4.06 -5.00
N ASN A 55 11.92 4.88 -3.97
CA ASN A 55 13.15 4.83 -3.16
C ASN A 55 13.20 3.63 -2.21
N ASN A 56 12.11 2.87 -2.05
CA ASN A 56 11.98 1.80 -1.07
C ASN A 56 11.48 0.49 -1.72
N LEU A 57 11.86 0.20 -2.97
CA LEU A 57 11.47 -1.05 -3.67
C LEU A 57 12.00 -2.34 -3.02
N CYS A 58 12.95 -2.24 -2.10
CA CYS A 58 13.46 -3.36 -1.31
C CYS A 58 12.48 -3.86 -0.24
N LYS A 59 11.40 -3.11 0.04
CA LYS A 59 10.36 -3.46 1.01
C LYS A 59 9.50 -4.61 0.48
N ASP A 60 9.00 -5.45 1.38
CA ASP A 60 8.22 -6.64 1.00
C ASP A 60 6.74 -6.31 0.76
N SER A 61 6.22 -5.24 1.37
CA SER A 61 4.89 -4.70 1.11
C SER A 61 4.81 -3.20 1.30
N PHE A 62 3.71 -2.62 0.82
CA PHE A 62 3.44 -1.19 0.87
C PHE A 62 2.06 -0.95 1.46
N VAL A 63 1.98 -0.20 2.55
CA VAL A 63 0.73 0.11 3.25
C VAL A 63 0.45 1.60 3.11
N ILE A 64 -0.71 1.94 2.55
CA ILE A 64 -1.18 3.31 2.42
C ILE A 64 -2.39 3.50 3.31
N PHE A 65 -2.22 4.25 4.39
CA PHE A 65 -3.31 4.67 5.26
C PHE A 65 -4.08 5.84 4.68
N ASP A 66 -5.40 5.80 4.87
CA ASP A 66 -6.35 6.84 4.49
C ASP A 66 -6.28 7.21 3.01
N PHE A 67 -6.06 6.20 2.16
CA PHE A 67 -5.95 6.36 0.70
C PHE A 67 -7.12 7.16 0.09
N SER A 68 -8.30 7.12 0.72
CA SER A 68 -9.49 7.88 0.35
C SER A 68 -9.29 9.40 0.28
N THR A 69 -8.26 9.94 0.93
CA THR A 69 -7.94 11.38 0.99
C THR A 69 -7.14 11.90 -0.22
N LEU A 70 -6.72 11.02 -1.14
CA LEU A 70 -5.90 11.38 -2.30
C LEU A 70 -6.75 11.76 -3.53
N ILE A 71 -6.51 12.95 -4.09
CA ILE A 71 -7.31 13.53 -5.19
C ILE A 71 -6.83 13.10 -6.60
N ASN A 72 -5.60 12.58 -6.76
CA ASN A 72 -5.04 12.17 -8.05
C ASN A 72 -4.45 10.74 -8.00
N THR A 73 -5.33 9.75 -8.12
CA THR A 73 -5.02 8.35 -7.83
C THR A 73 -4.52 7.55 -9.02
N HIS A 74 -4.79 7.93 -10.27
CA HIS A 74 -4.42 7.13 -11.45
C HIS A 74 -2.92 6.81 -11.52
N SER A 75 -2.06 7.80 -11.29
CA SER A 75 -0.61 7.61 -11.29
C SER A 75 -0.13 6.66 -10.16
N LEU A 76 -0.83 6.65 -9.02
CA LEU A 76 -0.57 5.73 -7.92
C LEU A 76 -1.10 4.33 -8.22
N VAL A 77 -2.25 4.20 -8.88
CA VAL A 77 -2.80 2.91 -9.32
C VAL A 77 -1.83 2.22 -10.27
N TYR A 78 -1.26 2.94 -11.24
CA TYR A 78 -0.22 2.36 -12.11
C TYR A 78 1.02 1.93 -11.34
N LEU A 79 1.42 2.70 -10.33
CA LEU A 79 2.53 2.34 -9.46
C LEU A 79 2.21 1.07 -8.64
N PHE A 80 0.97 0.92 -8.14
CA PHE A 80 0.56 -0.29 -7.42
C PHE A 80 0.55 -1.51 -8.32
N ARG A 81 0.07 -1.37 -9.57
CA ARG A 81 0.16 -2.45 -10.57
C ARG A 81 1.61 -2.84 -10.86
N PHE A 82 2.49 -1.85 -10.98
CA PHE A 82 3.92 -2.10 -11.13
C PHE A 82 4.49 -2.88 -9.94
N LEU A 83 4.15 -2.49 -8.70
CA LEU A 83 4.55 -3.22 -7.49
C LEU A 83 4.02 -4.66 -7.47
N ASN A 84 2.76 -4.88 -7.89
CA ASN A 84 2.19 -6.22 -8.02
C ASN A 84 3.00 -7.07 -9.00
N CYS A 85 3.41 -6.52 -10.15
CA CYS A 85 4.29 -7.21 -11.12
C CYS A 85 5.67 -7.57 -10.54
N LEU A 86 6.14 -6.83 -9.53
CA LEU A 86 7.35 -7.15 -8.77
C LEU A 86 7.10 -8.14 -7.61
N GLY A 87 5.89 -8.70 -7.51
CA GLY A 87 5.52 -9.63 -6.44
C GLY A 87 5.30 -8.96 -5.08
N ARG A 88 4.97 -7.66 -5.07
CA ARG A 88 4.76 -6.89 -3.83
C ARG A 88 3.27 -6.64 -3.60
N ASN A 89 2.82 -6.84 -2.36
CA ASN A 89 1.46 -6.50 -1.98
C ASN A 89 1.36 -5.01 -1.63
N VAL A 90 0.23 -4.42 -2.03
CA VAL A 90 -0.16 -3.06 -1.69
C VAL A 90 -1.42 -3.11 -0.85
N TYR A 91 -1.34 -2.64 0.38
CA TYR A 91 -2.44 -2.58 1.32
C TYR A 91 -3.00 -1.16 1.36
N LEU A 92 -4.29 -1.00 1.06
CA LEU A 92 -4.99 0.27 1.09
C LEU A 92 -5.95 0.28 2.27
N VAL A 93 -5.56 0.95 3.33
CA VAL A 93 -6.40 1.11 4.52
C VAL A 93 -7.34 2.28 4.26
N THR A 94 -8.65 2.03 4.27
CA THR A 94 -9.66 3.05 3.93
C THR A 94 -10.94 2.82 4.71
N SER A 95 -11.58 3.91 5.13
CA SER A 95 -12.91 3.91 5.73
C SER A 95 -14.05 3.84 4.70
N LYS A 96 -13.76 4.02 3.40
CA LYS A 96 -14.76 3.92 2.32
C LYS A 96 -15.30 2.51 2.25
N LYS A 97 -16.57 2.30 2.60
CA LYS A 97 -17.27 1.00 2.67
C LYS A 97 -17.36 0.24 1.33
N GLU A 98 -17.31 0.96 0.22
CA GLU A 98 -17.36 0.37 -1.13
C GLU A 98 -16.00 -0.19 -1.58
N LYS A 99 -16.02 -1.24 -2.40
CA LYS A 99 -14.82 -1.81 -3.02
C LYS A 99 -14.22 -0.81 -4.00
N LEU A 100 -12.94 -0.49 -3.87
CA LEU A 100 -12.18 0.25 -4.87
C LEU A 100 -12.12 -0.58 -6.15
N TRP A 101 -12.48 0.02 -7.29
CA TRP A 101 -12.59 -0.68 -8.58
C TRP A 101 -11.29 -1.38 -9.03
N PHE A 102 -10.14 -0.94 -8.52
CA PHE A 102 -8.82 -1.47 -8.85
C PHE A 102 -8.21 -2.34 -7.73
N ALA A 103 -8.92 -2.53 -6.62
CA ALA A 103 -8.50 -3.48 -5.59
C ALA A 103 -8.84 -4.91 -6.04
N ASP A 104 -7.86 -5.79 -5.91
CA ASP A 104 -8.02 -7.21 -6.20
C ASP A 104 -8.92 -7.85 -5.13
N GLU A 105 -8.62 -7.57 -3.87
CA GLU A 105 -9.26 -8.18 -2.69
C GLU A 105 -9.71 -7.14 -1.66
N VAL A 106 -10.64 -7.56 -0.79
CA VAL A 106 -11.21 -6.72 0.26
C VAL A 106 -11.25 -7.52 1.57
N TYR A 107 -10.63 -6.99 2.63
CA TYR A 107 -10.55 -7.62 3.95
C TYR A 107 -11.29 -6.76 4.99
N LYS A 108 -12.23 -7.39 5.69
CA LYS A 108 -12.87 -6.87 6.89
C LYS A 108 -12.34 -7.72 8.05
N LEU A 109 -11.57 -7.12 8.96
CA LEU A 109 -11.31 -7.77 10.23
C LEU A 109 -12.55 -7.55 11.10
N GLU A 110 -13.16 -8.66 11.52
CA GLU A 110 -14.22 -8.68 12.54
C GLU A 110 -13.65 -8.40 13.93
#